data_AF-A0A7S8E7D1-F1
#
_entry.id   AF-A0A7S8E7D1-F1
#
_cell.length_a   1.000
_cell.length_b   1.000
_cell.length_c   1.000
_cell.angle_alpha   90.00
_cell.angle_beta   90.00
_cell.angle_gamma   90.00
#
_symmetry.space_group_name_H-M   'P 1'
#
loop_
_entity.id
_entity.type
_entity.pdbx_description
1 polymer ?
#
loop_
_entity_poly.entity_id
_entity_poly.type
_entity_poly.pdbx_seq_one_letter_code
_entity_poly.pdbx_strand_id
1 'polypeptide(L)' 'MSGVFDPNLYIKSITIVEIGGTGAQVARIVGRIVYDMQRSRKHAPQIVLIDPDTVEEKNVGRQLFSPSMLGKRYGQLYL' A
#
# COMPACT_ATOMS: atom_id res chain seq x y z
N MET A 1 -23.21 21.32 -12.34
CA MET A 1 -22.96 19.98 -12.92
C MET A 1 -22.15 19.18 -11.93
N SER A 2 -22.80 18.30 -11.18
CA SER A 2 -22.13 17.38 -10.26
C SER A 2 -21.50 16.25 -11.07
N GLY A 3 -20.19 16.26 -11.23
CA GLY A 3 -19.42 15.16 -11.82
C GLY A 3 -19.35 13.97 -10.86
N VAL A 4 -20.51 13.37 -10.56
CA VAL A 4 -20.55 12.14 -9.76
C VAL A 4 -20.21 10.98 -10.69
N PHE A 5 -18.92 10.67 -10.77
CA PHE A 5 -18.46 9.39 -11.29
C PHE A 5 -18.72 8.34 -10.21
N ASP A 6 -19.85 7.65 -10.34
CA ASP A 6 -20.22 6.49 -9.52
C ASP A 6 -20.29 5.25 -10.43
N PRO A 7 -19.14 4.66 -10.81
CA PRO A 7 -19.18 3.33 -11.39
C PRO A 7 -19.65 2.38 -10.28
N ASN A 8 -20.57 1.46 -10.60
CA ASN A 8 -21.00 0.35 -9.74
C ASN A 8 -19.87 -0.67 -9.48
N LEU A 9 -18.66 -0.20 -9.18
CA LEU A 9 -17.47 -0.98 -8.87
C LEU A 9 -17.37 -1.09 -7.36
N TYR A 10 -17.94 -2.15 -6.81
CA TYR A 10 -17.72 -2.55 -5.43
C TYR A 10 -16.35 -3.21 -5.30
N ILE A 11 -15.29 -2.41 -5.31
CA ILE A 11 -13.91 -2.88 -5.18
C ILE A 11 -13.74 -3.45 -3.77
N LYS A 12 -13.63 -4.77 -3.65
CA LYS A 12 -13.49 -5.45 -2.35
C LYS A 12 -12.05 -5.44 -1.86
N SER A 13 -11.09 -5.62 -2.76
CA SER A 13 -9.68 -5.68 -2.43
C SER A 13 -8.82 -5.03 -3.50
N ILE A 14 -7.66 -4.53 -3.05
CA ILE A 14 -6.56 -4.06 -3.89
C ILE A 14 -5.33 -4.88 -3.48
N THR A 15 -4.84 -5.71 -4.39
CA THR A 15 -3.62 -6.50 -4.18
C THR A 15 -2.46 -5.82 -4.89
N ILE A 16 -1.38 -5.55 -4.15
CA ILE A 16 -0.13 -5.01 -4.68
C ILE A 16 0.94 -6.08 -4.50
N VAL A 17 1.53 -6.51 -5.61
CA VAL A 17 2.61 -7.51 -5.67
C VAL A 17 3.91 -6.76 -5.94
N GLU A 18 4.98 -7.17 -5.25
CA GLU A 18 6.29 -6.49 -5.20
C GLU A 18 6.19 -5.09 -4.58
N ILE A 19 6.59 -4.98 -3.31
CA ILE A 19 6.49 -3.76 -2.49
C ILE A 19 7.89 -3.14 -2.29
N GLY A 20 8.73 -3.25 -3.32
CA GLY A 20 10.03 -2.57 -3.41
C GLY A 20 9.91 -1.09 -3.76
N GLY A 21 10.78 -0.57 -4.62
CA GLY A 21 10.85 0.87 -4.92
C GLY A 21 9.51 1.47 -5.37
N THR A 22 8.98 1.01 -6.50
CA THR A 22 7.70 1.53 -7.05
C THR A 22 6.50 1.03 -6.23
N GLY A 23 6.47 -0.26 -5.92
CA GLY A 23 5.35 -0.87 -5.19
C GLY A 23 5.12 -0.26 -3.81
N ALA A 24 6.17 0.08 -3.07
CA ALA A 24 6.04 0.78 -1.79
C ALA A 24 5.42 2.18 -1.95
N GLN A 25 5.76 2.89 -3.02
CA GLN A 25 5.16 4.21 -3.30
C GLN A 25 3.67 4.08 -3.63
N VAL A 26 3.31 3.08 -4.44
CA VAL A 26 1.91 2.75 -4.75
C VAL A 26 1.16 2.37 -3.49
N ALA A 27 1.69 1.44 -2.68
CA ALA A 27 1.10 1.00 -1.42
C ALA A 27 0.86 2.17 -0.46
N ARG A 28 1.82 3.11 -0.36
CA ARG A 28 1.67 4.33 0.44
C ARG A 28 0.51 5.21 -0.02
N ILE A 29 0.37 5.43 -1.32
CA ILE A 29 -0.70 6.29 -1.87
C ILE A 29 -2.06 5.60 -1.72
N VAL A 30 -2.15 4.32 -2.08
CA VAL A 30 -3.37 3.51 -1.92
C VAL A 30 -3.80 3.47 -0.45
N GLY A 31 -2.86 3.24 0.47
CA GLY A 31 -3.11 3.25 1.91
C GLY A 31 -3.72 4.58 2.39
N ARG A 32 -3.21 5.73 1.90
CA ARG A 32 -3.77 7.04 2.24
C ARG A 32 -5.19 7.24 1.72
N ILE A 33 -5.48 6.78 0.50
CA ILE A 33 -6.82 6.87 -0.09
C ILE A 33 -7.80 6.00 0.71
N VAL A 34 -7.44 4.73 0.96
CA VAL A 34 -8.28 3.80 1.75
C VAL A 34 -8.51 4.34 3.16
N TYR A 35 -7.50 4.93 3.79
CA TYR A 35 -7.64 5.57 5.10
C TYR A 35 -8.61 6.75 5.08
N ASP A 36 -8.53 7.63 4.07
CA ASP A 36 -9.47 8.74 3.90
C ASP A 36 -10.91 8.25 3.67
N MET A 37 -11.07 7.18 2.88
CA MET A 37 -12.38 6.53 2.66
C MET A 37 -12.95 6.00 3.98
N GLN A 38 -12.14 5.30 4.79
CA GLN A 38 -12.55 4.81 6.11
C GLN A 38 -12.99 5.96 7.03
N ARG A 39 -12.19 7.04 7.11
CA ARG A 39 -12.53 8.22 7.90
C ARG A 39 -13.78 8.94 7.42
N SER A 40 -13.99 8.97 6.11
CA SER A 40 -15.19 9.52 5.47
C SER A 40 -16.41 8.60 5.56
N ARG A 41 -16.31 7.45 6.24
CA ARG A 41 -17.37 6.42 6.33
C ARG A 41 -17.86 5.93 4.97
N LYS A 42 -16.96 5.90 3.98
CA LYS A 42 -17.19 5.30 2.66
C LYS A 42 -16.78 3.83 2.68
N HIS A 43 -17.30 3.04 1.74
CA HIS A 43 -16.77 1.70 1.49
C HIS A 43 -15.28 1.79 1.17
N ALA A 44 -14.45 1.01 1.87
CA ALA A 44 -13.00 1.03 1.70
C ALA A 44 -12.50 -0.40 1.42
N PRO A 45 -11.76 -0.63 0.33
CA PRO A 45 -11.27 -1.97 0.00
C PRO A 45 -10.22 -2.46 0.99
N GLN A 46 -10.13 -3.77 1.16
CA GLN A 46 -9.01 -4.40 1.85
C GLN A 46 -7.74 -4.25 1.00
N ILE A 47 -6.64 -3.80 1.61
CA ILE A 47 -5.33 -3.79 0.95
C ILE A 47 -4.61 -5.09 1.28
N VAL A 48 -4.11 -5.77 0.25
CA VAL A 48 -3.27 -6.96 0.37
C VAL A 48 -1.92 -6.65 -0.24
N LEU A 49 -0.86 -6.88 0.52
CA LEU A 49 0.51 -6.57 0.15
C LEU A 49 1.30 -7.89 0.08
N ILE A 50 1.88 -8.19 -1.08
CA ILE A 50 2.59 -9.45 -1.34
C ILE A 50 4.01 -9.14 -1.80
N ASP A 51 4.98 -9.57 -1.00
CA ASP A 51 6.39 -9.52 -1.37
C ASP A 51 7.17 -10.58 -0.57
N PRO A 52 7.88 -11.50 -1.24
CA PRO A 52 8.65 -12.54 -0.57
C PRO A 52 9.99 -12.04 0.02
N ASP A 53 10.40 -10.81 -0.33
CA ASP A 53 11.72 -10.30 -0.01
C ASP A 53 11.85 -9.87 1.46
N THR A 54 13.10 -9.76 1.88
CA THR A 54 13.53 -9.25 3.18
C THR A 54 14.38 -8.01 2.96
N VAL A 55 14.27 -7.01 3.83
CA VAL A 55 14.98 -5.75 3.66
C VAL A 55 16.48 -5.96 3.83
N GLU A 56 17.24 -5.61 2.79
CA GLU A 56 18.70 -5.59 2.78
C GLU A 56 19.22 -4.14 2.77
N GLU A 57 20.51 -3.97 3.09
CA GLU A 57 21.15 -2.64 3.13
C GLU A 57 20.99 -1.87 1.82
N LYS A 58 21.11 -2.53 0.66
CA LYS A 58 20.94 -1.94 -0.68
C LYS A 58 19.53 -1.39 -0.96
N ASN A 59 18.55 -1.75 -0.13
CA ASN A 59 17.18 -1.26 -0.25
C ASN A 59 16.96 0.04 0.55
N VAL A 60 17.73 0.27 1.63
CA VAL A 60 17.59 1.45 2.49
C VAL A 60 17.97 2.71 1.73
N GLY A 61 17.17 3.77 1.87
CA GLY A 61 17.37 5.05 1.16
C GLY A 61 16.97 5.03 -0.33
N ARG A 62 16.94 3.85 -0.97
CA ARG A 62 16.43 3.65 -2.34
C ARG A 62 14.95 3.29 -2.38
N GLN A 63 14.49 2.54 -1.38
CA GLN A 63 13.10 2.14 -1.19
C GLN A 63 12.58 2.76 0.13
N LEU A 64 11.30 2.60 0.44
CA LEU A 64 10.67 3.19 1.64
C LEU A 64 11.01 2.42 2.94
N PHE A 65 12.29 2.12 3.15
CA PHE A 65 12.79 1.43 4.34
C PHE A 65 13.79 2.29 5.11
N SER A 66 13.73 2.18 6.43
CA SER A 66 14.73 2.72 7.35
C SER A 66 15.72 1.63 7.78
N PRO A 67 16.92 2.00 8.28
CA PRO A 67 17.88 1.03 8.81
C PRO A 67 17.30 0.09 9.88
N SER A 68 16.34 0.55 10.68
CA SER A 68 15.64 -0.24 11.70
C SER A 68 14.77 -1.39 11.16
N MET A 69 14.60 -1.46 9.84
CA MET A 69 13.80 -2.48 9.16
C MET A 69 14.65 -3.58 8.53
N LEU A 70 15.98 -3.50 8.61
CA LEU A 70 16.88 -4.53 8.09
C LEU A 70 16.55 -5.91 8.65
N GLY A 71 16.54 -6.93 7.78
CA GLY A 71 16.19 -8.30 8.15
C GLY A 71 14.70 -8.57 8.34
N LYS A 72 13.82 -7.55 8.22
CA LYS A 72 12.36 -7.74 8.28
C LYS A 72 11.80 -8.06 6.89
N ARG A 73 10.74 -8.87 6.86
CA ARG A 73 9.99 -9.16 5.63
C ARG A 73 9.15 -7.96 5.21
N TYR A 74 9.05 -7.72 3.92
CA TYR A 74 8.33 -6.58 3.36
C TYR A 74 6.86 -6.57 3.79
N GLY A 75 6.19 -7.72 3.75
CA GLY A 75 4.79 -7.86 4.17
C GLY A 75 4.52 -7.57 5.65
N GLN A 76 5.53 -7.50 6.51
CA GLN A 76 5.39 -7.20 7.95
C GLN A 76 5.62 -5.71 8.28
N LEU A 77 6.00 -4.89 7.30
CA LEU A 77 6.39 -3.48 7.52
C LEU A 77 5.25 -2.49 7.29
N TYR A 78 4.17 -2.92 6.65
CA TYR A 78 3.11 -2.04 6.14
C TYR A 78 1.75 -2.25 6.82
N LEU A 79 1.71 -2.90 7.99
CA LEU A 79 0.54 -3.12 8.85
C LEU A 79 0.76 -2.55 10.25
#